data_AF-A0A1J0ETS1-F1
#
_entry.id   AF-A0A1J0ETS1-F1
#
_cell.length_a   1.000
_cell.length_b   1.000
_cell.length_c   1.000
_cell.angle_alpha   90.00
_cell.angle_beta   90.00
_cell.angle_gamma   90.00
#
_symmetry.space_group_name_H-M   'P 1'
#
loop_
_entity.id
_entity.type
_entity.pdbx_description
1 polymer ?
#
loop_
_entity_poly.entity_id
_entity_poly.type
_entity_poly.pdbx_seq_one_letter_code
_entity_poly.pdbx_strand_id
1 'polypeptide(L)' 'MTINGKRDKFEVLDLEEVATQVRGLDAKKMISEVYEAVKRWPEIAESVGVNPRMIDEIAKSHRLYLGGAEDTPVS' A
#
# COMPACT_ATOMS: atom_id res chain seq x y z
N MET A 1 -11.92 -0.26 -8.40
CA MET A 1 -10.96 -1.11 -9.14
C MET A 1 -10.99 -2.50 -8.53
N THR A 2 -10.88 -3.56 -9.34
CA THR A 2 -10.81 -4.96 -8.89
C THR A 2 -9.47 -5.54 -9.33
N ILE A 3 -8.80 -6.29 -8.45
CA ILE A 3 -7.51 -6.95 -8.69
C ILE A 3 -7.76 -8.45 -8.56
N ASN A 4 -7.49 -9.22 -9.62
CA ASN A 4 -7.81 -10.65 -9.71
C ASN A 4 -9.23 -11.01 -9.23
N GLY A 5 -10.21 -10.19 -9.64
CA GLY A 5 -11.62 -10.36 -9.28
C GLY A 5 -12.00 -9.86 -7.87
N LYS A 6 -11.04 -9.43 -7.04
CA LYS A 6 -11.29 -8.92 -5.68
C LYS A 6 -11.37 -7.39 -5.68
N ARG A 7 -12.44 -6.83 -5.07
CA ARG A 7 -12.60 -5.38 -4.88
C ARG A 7 -11.87 -4.87 -3.62
N ASP A 8 -11.77 -5.74 -2.62
CA ASP A 8 -11.14 -5.46 -1.35
C ASP A 8 -10.56 -6.75 -0.74
N LYS A 9 -9.71 -6.63 0.27
CA LYS A 9 -9.00 -7.77 0.92
C LYS A 9 -8.20 -8.65 -0.06
N PHE A 10 -7.71 -8.08 -1.15
CA PHE A 10 -6.69 -8.74 -1.96
C PHE A 10 -5.34 -8.63 -1.24
N GLU A 11 -4.47 -9.60 -1.52
CA GLU A 11 -3.18 -9.82 -0.90
C GLU A 11 -2.05 -9.41 -1.86
N VAL A 12 -0.81 -9.44 -1.36
CA VAL A 12 0.39 -9.15 -2.16
C VAL A 12 0.48 -10.07 -3.38
N LEU A 13 0.11 -11.35 -3.21
CA LEU A 13 0.11 -12.33 -4.30
C LEU A 13 -0.84 -11.93 -5.44
N ASP A 14 -1.99 -11.31 -5.13
CA ASP A 14 -2.91 -10.83 -6.17
C ASP A 14 -2.24 -9.70 -7.01
N LEU A 15 -1.38 -8.88 -6.40
CA LEU A 15 -0.61 -7.86 -7.12
C LEU A 15 0.54 -8.47 -7.94
N GLU A 16 1.23 -9.46 -7.40
CA GLU A 16 2.30 -10.18 -8.10
C GLU A 16 1.77 -10.92 -9.34
N GLU A 17 0.58 -11.52 -9.26
CA GLU A 17 -0.09 -12.15 -10.40
C GLU A 17 -0.41 -11.14 -11.52
N VAL A 18 -0.87 -9.93 -11.18
CA VAL A 18 -1.08 -8.87 -12.19
C VAL A 18 0.25 -8.47 -12.84
N ALA A 19 1.35 -8.45 -12.08
CA ALA A 19 2.65 -8.08 -12.63
C ALA A 19 3.15 -9.07 -13.69
N THR A 20 2.77 -10.35 -13.63
CA THR A 20 3.12 -11.34 -14.66
C THR A 20 2.58 -10.98 -16.05
N GLN A 21 1.54 -10.15 -16.11
CA GLN A 21 0.92 -9.71 -17.37
C GLN A 21 1.64 -8.49 -17.98
N VAL A 22 2.57 -7.87 -17.26
CA VAL A 22 3.31 -6.68 -17.67
C VAL A 22 4.79 -7.01 -17.82
N ARG A 23 5.27 -7.06 -19.06
CA ARG A 23 6.67 -7.40 -19.35
C ARG A 23 7.64 -6.40 -18.72
N GLY A 24 8.59 -6.91 -17.94
CA GLY A 24 9.66 -6.10 -17.33
C GLY A 24 9.26 -5.39 -16.03
N LEU A 25 8.09 -5.68 -15.48
CA LEU A 25 7.66 -5.12 -14.21
C LEU A 25 8.28 -5.87 -13.03
N ASP A 26 9.00 -5.16 -12.18
CA ASP A 26 9.43 -5.67 -10.88
C ASP A 26 8.35 -5.36 -9.83
N ALA A 27 7.45 -6.33 -9.62
CA ALA A 27 6.31 -6.19 -8.72
C ALA A 27 6.75 -5.86 -7.30
N LYS A 28 7.79 -6.55 -6.80
CA LYS A 28 8.24 -6.42 -5.41
C LYS A 28 8.83 -5.04 -5.17
N LYS A 29 9.69 -4.58 -6.09
CA LYS A 29 10.24 -3.23 -6.02
C LYS A 29 9.14 -2.18 -6.05
N MET A 30 8.19 -2.30 -6.97
CA MET A 30 7.12 -1.30 -7.10
C MET A 30 6.17 -1.29 -5.89
N ILE A 31 5.82 -2.47 -5.36
CA ILE A 31 5.00 -2.58 -4.13
C ILE A 31 5.73 -1.94 -2.95
N SER A 32 7.04 -2.18 -2.81
CA SER A 32 7.87 -1.58 -1.77
C SER A 32 7.93 -0.05 -1.88
N GLU A 33 8.16 0.49 -3.08
CA GLU A 33 8.20 1.95 -3.32
C GLU A 33 6.86 2.63 -2.98
N VAL A 34 5.74 2.02 -3.41
CA VAL A 34 4.40 2.55 -3.10
C VAL A 34 4.09 2.44 -1.62
N TYR A 35 4.46 1.32 -0.98
CA TYR A 35 4.29 1.12 0.45
C TYR A 35 4.99 2.22 1.26
N GLU A 36 6.27 2.48 1.00
CA GLU A 36 7.04 3.51 1.70
C GLU A 36 6.46 4.91 1.48
N ALA A 37 5.99 5.22 0.26
CA ALA A 37 5.35 6.50 -0.03
C ALA A 37 4.03 6.69 0.74
N VAL A 38 3.18 5.65 0.78
CA VAL A 38 1.89 5.69 1.48
C VAL A 38 2.09 5.70 3.00
N LYS A 39 3.06 4.94 3.51
CA LYS A 39 3.45 4.92 4.94
C LYS A 39 3.85 6.30 5.44
N ARG A 40 4.60 7.05 4.63
CA ARG A 40 5.12 8.39 4.98
C ARG A 40 4.11 9.52 4.72
N TRP A 41 2.99 9.24 4.06
CA TRP A 41 2.00 10.25 3.73
C TRP A 41 1.49 11.07 4.94
N PRO A 42 1.20 10.49 6.13
CA PRO A 42 0.74 11.27 7.29
C PRO A 42 1.75 12.35 7.72
N GLU A 43 3.05 12.02 7.73
CA GLU A 43 4.12 12.96 8.09
C GLU A 43 4.20 14.13 7.10
N ILE A 44 4.07 13.83 5.80
CA ILE A 44 4.07 14.85 4.74
C ILE A 44 2.83 15.73 4.87
N ALA A 45 1.66 15.13 5.09
CA ALA A 45 0.39 15.83 5.25
C ALA A 45 0.41 16.78 6.45
N GLU A 46 0.98 16.33 7.58
CA GLU A 46 1.21 17.19 8.75
C GLU A 46 2.13 18.36 8.40
N SER A 47 3.25 18.11 7.70
CA SER A 47 4.24 19.14 7.35
C SER A 47 3.70 20.28 6.49
N VAL A 48 2.64 20.02 5.70
CA VAL A 48 1.99 21.01 4.83
C VAL A 48 0.67 21.56 5.40
N GLY A 49 0.34 21.22 6.65
CA GLY A 49 -0.82 21.77 7.36
C GLY A 49 -2.17 21.16 6.97
N VAL A 50 -2.19 19.90 6.53
CA VAL A 50 -3.44 19.17 6.30
C VAL A 50 -4.20 19.04 7.63
N ASN A 51 -5.52 19.22 7.60
CA ASN A 51 -6.34 19.09 8.80
C ASN A 51 -6.16 17.69 9.44
N PRO A 52 -5.86 17.59 10.76
CA PRO A 52 -5.61 16.31 11.42
C PRO A 52 -6.72 15.27 11.24
N ARG A 53 -7.99 15.70 11.30
CA ARG A 53 -9.12 14.80 11.06
C ARG A 53 -9.12 14.24 9.64
N MET A 54 -8.69 15.03 8.66
CA MET A 54 -8.58 14.56 7.27
C MET A 54 -7.40 13.61 7.10
N ILE A 55 -6.28 13.84 7.81
CA ILE A 55 -5.15 12.91 7.87
C ILE A 55 -5.64 11.55 8.37
N ASP A 56 -6.35 11.53 9.50
CA ASP A 56 -6.86 10.29 10.11
C ASP A 56 -7.83 9.54 9.19
N GLU A 57 -8.78 10.25 8.55
CA GLU A 57 -9.75 9.60 7.65
C GLU A 57 -9.07 9.02 6.39
N ILE A 58 -8.07 9.69 5.83
CA ILE A 58 -7.32 9.17 4.68
C ILE A 58 -6.43 7.99 5.09
N ALA A 59 -5.76 8.07 6.25
CA ALA A 59 -4.89 7.02 6.74
C ALA A 59 -5.62 5.68 6.94
N LYS A 60 -6.91 5.70 7.30
CA LYS A 60 -7.76 4.49 7.40
C LYS A 60 -7.91 3.74 6.07
N SER A 61 -7.71 4.41 4.94
CA SER A 61 -7.77 3.80 3.61
C SER A 61 -6.43 3.22 3.14
N HIS A 62 -5.34 3.46 3.87
CA HIS A 62 -4.02 2.97 3.52
C HIS A 62 -3.95 1.44 3.68
N ARG A 63 -3.59 0.75 2.60
CA ARG A 63 -3.43 -0.71 2.58
C ARG A 63 -2.01 -1.13 2.94
N LEU A 64 -1.51 -0.68 4.09
CA LEU A 64 -0.13 -0.91 4.53
C LEU A 64 0.21 -2.41 4.72
N TYR A 65 -0.81 -3.25 4.93
CA TYR A 65 -0.66 -4.70 5.00
C TYR A 65 -0.10 -5.34 3.70
N LEU A 66 -0.08 -4.60 2.58
CA LEU A 66 0.47 -5.07 1.30
C LEU A 66 2.00 -4.94 1.19
N GLY A 67 2.65 -4.18 2.07
CA GLY A 67 4.11 -4.00 2.05
C GLY A 67 4.81 -4.41 3.36
N GLY A 68 4.06 -4.56 4.45
CA GLY A 68 4.59 -4.83 5.80
C GLY A 68 4.89 -6.29 6.12
N ALA A 69 5.28 -7.13 5.17
CA ALA A 69 5.56 -8.56 5.44
C ALA A 69 6.70 -8.78 6.48
N GLU A 70 7.50 -7.76 6.77
CA GLU A 70 8.53 -7.78 7.83
C GLU A 70 8.05 -7.25 9.20
N ASP A 71 6.83 -6.73 9.31
CA ASP A 71 6.27 -6.10 10.53
C ASP A 71 5.29 -7.03 11.29
N THR A 72 5.30 -8.34 11.00
CA THR A 72 4.48 -9.29 11.76
C THR A 72 5.18 -9.62 13.08
N PRO A 73 4.56 -9.39 14.26
CA PRO A 73 5.12 -9.88 15.51
C PRO A 73 5.15 -11.41 15.44
N VAL A 74 6.33 -11.99 15.57
CA VAL A 74 6.48 -13.43 15.84
C VAL A 74 5.70 -13.69 17.14
N SER A 75 4.61 -14.45 17.02
CA SER A 75 3.83 -14.93 18.17
C SER A 75 4.64 -15.87 19.04
#